data_AF-A0A0D2J4C8-F1
#
_entry.id   AF-A0A0D2J4C8-F1
#
_cell.length_a   1.000
_cell.length_b   1.000
_cell.length_c   1.000
_cell.angle_alpha   90.00
_cell.angle_beta   90.00
_cell.angle_gamma   90.00
#
_symmetry.space_group_name_H-M   'P 1'
#
loop_
_entity.id
_entity.type
_entity.pdbx_description
1 polymer ?
#
loop_
_entity_poly.entity_id
_entity_poly.type
_entity_poly.pdbx_seq_one_letter_code
_entity_poly.pdbx_strand_id
1 'polypeptide(L)'
;MAAPLAPECFTAGGVAGHKVSEKSDVYSLAVIMWEMLTGMRPWAEYSHQMAIIYQVVQCDRRPPWPKYCPAPEAVRKLVTACWRRNPRERPSAADVLKRLEAMLRQLPSPPPDLTPP
;
A
#
# COMPACT_ATOMS: atom_id res chain seq x y z
N MET A 1 -15.29 3.44 4.10
CA MET A 1 -13.89 3.15 3.71
C MET A 1 -13.24 4.43 3.23
N ALA A 2 -12.06 4.82 3.74
CA ALA A 2 -11.32 5.96 3.21
C ALA A 2 -10.45 5.45 2.06
N ALA A 3 -10.73 5.86 0.82
CA ALA A 3 -9.88 5.50 -0.32
C ALA A 3 -8.53 6.21 -0.19
N PRO A 4 -7.42 5.49 0.01
CA PRO A 4 -6.12 6.10 0.24
C PRO A 4 -5.52 6.51 -1.09
N LEU A 5 -5.92 7.70 -1.52
CA LEU A 5 -5.39 8.35 -2.71
C LEU A 5 -3.91 8.69 -2.53
N ALA A 6 -3.14 8.52 -3.59
CA ALA A 6 -1.72 8.86 -3.62
C ALA A 6 -1.50 10.37 -3.42
N PRO A 7 -0.36 10.82 -2.85
CA PRO A 7 -0.14 12.22 -2.51
C PRO A 7 -0.22 13.17 -3.71
N GLU A 8 0.17 12.72 -4.90
CA GLU A 8 0.07 13.47 -6.16
C GLU A 8 -1.37 13.72 -6.61
N CYS A 9 -2.34 12.93 -6.15
CA CYS A 9 -3.76 13.15 -6.44
C CYS A 9 -4.31 14.43 -5.79
N PHE A 10 -3.57 15.02 -4.83
CA PHE A 10 -3.99 16.20 -4.06
C PHE A 10 -3.10 17.42 -4.26
N THR A 11 -1.95 17.30 -4.93
CA THR A 11 -0.94 18.38 -5.04
C THR A 11 -0.99 19.18 -6.34
N ALA A 12 -2.00 18.96 -7.19
CA ALA A 12 -2.17 19.76 -8.40
C ALA A 12 -3.13 20.94 -8.13
N GLY A 13 -2.59 22.14 -8.05
CA GLY A 13 -3.38 23.35 -8.24
C GLY A 13 -4.01 23.34 -9.63
N GLY A 14 -5.34 23.44 -9.69
CA GLY A 14 -6.08 23.61 -10.93
C GLY A 14 -6.94 22.40 -11.29
N VAL A 15 -8.22 22.70 -11.53
CA VAL A 15 -9.27 21.82 -12.02
C VAL A 15 -8.88 21.24 -13.40
N ALA A 16 -8.06 20.19 -13.43
CA ALA A 16 -7.72 19.45 -14.64
C ALA A 16 -7.17 18.05 -14.30
N GLY A 17 -8.10 17.12 -14.05
CA GLY A 17 -7.86 15.68 -14.09
C GLY A 17 -7.12 15.12 -12.89
N HIS A 18 -7.83 14.33 -12.09
CA HIS A 18 -7.21 13.29 -11.27
C HIS A 18 -6.13 12.59 -12.11
N LYS A 19 -4.84 12.80 -11.83
CA LYS A 19 -3.76 12.03 -12.45
C LYS A 19 -3.76 10.63 -11.85
N VAL A 20 -4.83 9.90 -12.18
CA VAL A 20 -4.91 8.46 -12.05
C VAL A 20 -3.88 7.91 -13.01
N SER A 21 -2.91 7.22 -12.47
CA SER A 21 -1.85 6.57 -13.21
C SER A 21 -1.67 5.19 -12.61
N GLU A 22 -1.07 4.29 -13.37
CA GLU A 22 -0.64 2.98 -12.86
C GLU A 22 0.11 3.12 -11.51
N LYS A 23 0.92 4.17 -11.35
CA LYS A 23 1.66 4.45 -10.12
C LYS A 23 0.77 4.86 -8.96
N SER A 24 -0.34 5.54 -9.23
CA SER A 24 -1.36 5.89 -8.25
C SER A 24 -2.09 4.63 -7.77
N ASP A 25 -2.39 3.70 -8.68
CA ASP A 25 -2.98 2.41 -8.34
C ASP A 25 -2.03 1.53 -7.51
N VAL A 26 -0.74 1.50 -7.87
CA VAL A 26 0.30 0.81 -7.09
C VAL A 26 0.40 1.36 -5.65
N TYR A 27 0.20 2.66 -5.47
CA TYR A 27 0.16 3.26 -4.13
C TYR A 27 -1.05 2.76 -3.33
N SER A 28 -2.25 2.81 -3.92
CA SER A 28 -3.47 2.35 -3.24
C SER A 28 -3.42 0.85 -2.94
N LEU A 29 -2.84 0.05 -3.85
CA LEU A 29 -2.55 -1.37 -3.63
C LEU A 29 -1.65 -1.58 -2.41
N ALA A 30 -0.62 -0.76 -2.22
CA ALA A 30 0.27 -0.86 -1.06
C ALA A 30 -0.47 -0.67 0.27
N VAL A 31 -1.38 0.30 0.31
CA VAL A 31 -2.17 0.58 1.52
C VAL A 31 -3.12 -0.59 1.82
N ILE A 32 -3.75 -1.15 0.78
CA ILE A 32 -4.61 -2.35 0.92
C ILE A 32 -3.77 -3.55 1.38
N MET A 33 -2.59 -3.78 0.78
CA MET A 33 -1.67 -4.84 1.23
C MET A 33 -1.28 -4.67 2.69
N TRP A 34 -0.97 -3.45 3.13
CA TRP A 34 -0.67 -3.20 4.54
C TRP A 34 -1.87 -3.48 5.45
N GLU A 35 -3.08 -3.06 5.07
CA GLU A 35 -4.31 -3.35 5.83
C GLU A 35 -4.55 -4.86 5.94
N MET A 36 -4.40 -5.61 4.85
CA MET A 36 -4.53 -7.08 4.85
C MET A 36 -3.47 -7.77 5.73
N LEU A 37 -2.22 -7.30 5.68
CA LEU A 37 -1.10 -7.91 6.42
C LEU A 37 -1.13 -7.59 7.92
N THR A 38 -1.73 -6.47 8.30
CA THR A 38 -1.79 -6.02 9.70
C THR A 38 -3.16 -6.28 10.34
N GLY A 39 -4.22 -6.44 9.54
CA GLY A 39 -5.60 -6.45 10.01
C GLY A 39 -6.04 -5.12 10.61
N MET A 40 -5.28 -4.05 10.43
CA MET A 40 -5.51 -2.75 11.06
C MET A 40 -6.02 -1.74 10.04
N ARG A 41 -6.92 -0.87 10.49
CA ARG A 41 -7.40 0.25 9.67
C ARG A 41 -6.27 1.28 9.49
N PRO A 42 -5.92 1.67 8.26
CA PRO A 42 -4.86 2.65 8.04
C PRO A 42 -5.30 4.03 8.56
N TRP A 43 -4.38 4.74 9.23
CA TRP A 43 -4.62 6.06 9.82
C TRP A 43 -5.81 6.11 10.80
N ALA A 44 -6.05 5.03 11.56
CA ALA A 44 -7.16 4.95 12.53
C ALA A 44 -7.14 6.04 13.61
N GLU A 45 -5.99 6.67 13.86
CA GLU A 45 -5.83 7.79 14.80
C GLU A 45 -6.49 9.09 14.33
N TYR A 46 -6.91 9.17 13.06
CA TYR A 46 -7.48 10.37 12.47
C TYR A 46 -8.96 10.18 12.10
N SER A 47 -9.84 10.96 12.71
CA SER A 47 -11.27 10.94 12.44
C SER A 47 -11.67 11.67 11.16
N HIS A 48 -10.85 12.62 10.70
CA HIS A 48 -11.17 13.50 9.56
C HIS A 48 -10.29 13.18 8.34
N GLN A 49 -10.92 13.03 7.17
CA GLN A 49 -10.23 12.74 5.91
C GLN A 49 -9.19 13.82 5.55
N MET A 50 -9.48 15.10 5.82
CA MET A 50 -8.53 16.19 5.57
C MET A 50 -7.26 16.07 6.42
N ALA A 51 -7.37 15.59 7.67
CA ALA A 51 -6.21 15.34 8.51
C ALA A 51 -5.34 14.22 7.93
N ILE A 52 -5.96 13.15 7.41
CA ILE A 52 -5.24 12.05 6.74
C ILE A 52 -4.52 12.56 5.49
N ILE A 53 -5.21 13.34 4.64
CA ILE A 53 -4.62 13.92 3.42
C ILE A 53 -3.43 14.81 3.78
N TYR A 54 -3.57 15.68 4.78
CA TYR A 54 -2.47 16.52 5.25
C TYR A 54 -1.27 15.68 5.70
N GLN A 55 -1.49 14.62 6.48
CA GLN A 55 -0.43 13.75 6.98
C GLN A 55 0.28 12.99 5.86
N VAL A 56 -0.46 12.52 4.86
CA VAL A 56 0.09 11.80 3.71
C VAL A 56 0.84 12.74 2.76
N VAL A 57 0.27 13.90 2.45
CA VAL A 57 0.77 14.83 1.42
C VAL A 57 1.86 15.74 1.96
N GLN A 58 1.65 16.32 3.14
CA GLN A 58 2.55 17.32 3.73
C GLN A 58 3.60 16.67 4.64
N CYS A 59 3.17 15.77 5.54
CA CYS A 59 4.07 15.14 6.50
C CYS A 59 4.74 13.86 6.00
N ASP A 60 4.39 13.40 4.80
CA ASP A 60 4.82 12.11 4.22
C ASP A 60 4.64 10.91 5.16
N ARG A 61 3.63 10.98 6.05
CA ARG A 61 3.37 9.94 7.04
C ARG A 61 2.74 8.72 6.36
N ARG A 62 3.21 7.52 6.74
CA ARG A 62 2.66 6.23 6.32
C ARG A 62 2.23 5.41 7.53
N PRO A 63 1.31 4.45 7.37
CA PRO A 63 0.92 3.57 8.46
C PRO A 63 2.14 2.81 9.00
N PRO A 64 2.36 2.79 10.33
CA PRO A 64 3.51 2.11 10.91
C PRO A 64 3.34 0.58 10.83
N TRP A 65 4.43 -0.15 10.62
CA TRP A 65 4.39 -1.60 10.75
C TRP A 65 4.32 -2.01 12.23
N PRO A 66 3.36 -2.85 12.65
CA PRO A 66 3.31 -3.36 14.01
C PRO A 66 4.53 -4.25 14.30
N LYS A 67 5.01 -4.22 15.56
CA LYS A 67 6.21 -4.97 15.99
C LYS A 67 6.10 -6.48 15.72
N TYR A 68 4.89 -7.03 15.84
CA TYR A 68 4.60 -8.46 15.69
C TYR A 68 3.85 -8.77 14.38
N CYS A 69 4.12 -8.03 13.30
CA CYS A 69 3.52 -8.34 12.01
C CYS A 69 4.08 -9.68 11.47
N PRO A 70 3.22 -10.68 11.15
CA PRO A 70 3.67 -11.96 10.63
C PRO A 70 4.18 -11.87 9.18
N ALA A 71 4.04 -10.71 8.52
CA ALA A 71 4.46 -10.51 7.15
C ALA A 71 5.97 -10.70 6.98
N PRO A 72 6.42 -11.53 6.01
CA PRO A 72 7.84 -11.67 5.69
C PRO A 72 8.49 -10.32 5.37
N GLU A 73 9.76 -10.16 5.73
CA GLU A 73 10.49 -8.90 5.49
C GLU A 73 10.48 -8.49 4.01
N ALA A 74 10.55 -9.47 3.09
CA ALA A 74 10.48 -9.26 1.66
C ALA A 74 9.16 -8.59 1.22
N VAL A 75 8.03 -9.02 1.82
CA VAL A 75 6.70 -8.42 1.56
C VAL A 75 6.64 -7.01 2.12
N ARG A 76 7.15 -6.79 3.34
CA ARG A 76 7.21 -5.44 3.96
C ARG A 76 8.02 -4.47 3.12
N LYS A 77 9.15 -4.91 2.56
CA LYS A 77 9.98 -4.12 1.63
C LYS A 77 9.24 -3.79 0.34
N LEU A 78 8.48 -4.74 -0.22
CA LEU A 78 7.70 -4.53 -1.43
C LEU A 78 6.60 -3.48 -1.20
N VAL A 79 5.78 -3.66 -0.17
CA VAL A 79 4.73 -2.70 0.21
C VAL A 79 5.35 -1.32 0.44
N THR A 80 6.52 -1.28 1.09
CA THR A 80 7.23 -0.02 1.35
C THR A 80 7.71 0.69 0.07
N ALA A 81 8.08 -0.07 -0.96
CA ALA A 81 8.44 0.48 -2.26
C ALA A 81 7.22 0.98 -3.05
N CYS A 82 6.07 0.31 -2.91
CA CYS A 82 4.85 0.65 -3.65
C CYS A 82 4.20 1.98 -3.22
N TRP A 83 4.37 2.41 -1.96
CA TRP A 83 3.79 3.68 -1.46
C TRP A 83 4.80 4.84 -1.27
N ARG A 84 5.91 4.81 -2.02
CA ARG A 84 6.88 5.93 -2.04
C ARG A 84 6.21 7.23 -2.46
N ARG A 85 6.64 8.36 -1.89
CA ARG A 85 6.09 9.68 -2.20
C ARG A 85 6.19 9.98 -3.69
N ASN A 86 7.37 9.80 -4.26
CA ASN A 86 7.63 10.01 -5.68
C ASN A 86 7.09 8.84 -6.52
N PRO A 87 6.15 9.07 -7.46
CA PRO A 87 5.61 8.01 -8.32
C PRO A 87 6.66 7.29 -9.17
N ARG A 88 7.77 7.95 -9.50
CA ARG A 88 8.86 7.37 -10.30
C ARG A 88 9.67 6.32 -9.53
N GLU A 89 9.68 6.38 -8.21
CA GLU A 89 10.38 5.42 -7.34
C GLU A 89 9.54 4.17 -7.06
N ARG A 90 8.24 4.23 -7.37
CA ARG A 90 7.36 3.08 -7.20
C ARG A 90 7.66 2.05 -8.30
N PRO A 91 7.63 0.75 -8.02
CA PRO A 91 7.71 -0.29 -9.05
C PRO A 91 6.55 -0.18 -10.05
N SER A 92 6.66 -0.82 -11.22
CA SER A 92 5.50 -1.04 -12.09
C SER A 92 4.58 -2.12 -11.51
N ALA A 93 3.32 -2.15 -11.91
CA ALA A 93 2.39 -3.23 -11.55
C ALA A 93 2.94 -4.61 -11.97
N ALA A 94 3.60 -4.68 -13.13
CA ALA A 94 4.27 -5.89 -13.60
C ALA A 94 5.43 -6.33 -12.66
N ASP A 95 6.24 -5.38 -12.18
CA ASP A 95 7.29 -5.66 -11.21
C ASP A 95 6.73 -6.13 -9.86
N VAL A 96 5.63 -5.52 -9.41
CA VAL A 96 4.95 -5.92 -8.18
C VAL A 96 4.46 -7.36 -8.30
N LEU A 97 3.75 -7.69 -9.38
CA LEU A 97 3.26 -9.04 -9.64
C LEU A 97 4.40 -10.06 -9.67
N LYS A 98 5.46 -9.79 -10.45
CA LYS A 98 6.63 -10.67 -10.54
C LYS A 98 7.27 -10.95 -9.18
N ARG A 99 7.37 -9.92 -8.32
CA ARG A 99 7.94 -10.05 -6.97
C ARG A 99 7.01 -10.84 -6.04
N LEU A 100 5.71 -10.60 -6.11
CA LEU A 100 4.71 -11.36 -5.35
C LEU A 100 4.72 -12.84 -5.73
N GLU A 101 4.74 -13.16 -7.03
CA GLU A 101 4.83 -14.55 -7.50
C GLU A 101 6.11 -15.25 -7.01
N ALA A 102 7.25 -14.56 -7.05
CA ALA A 102 8.51 -15.09 -6.55
C ALA A 102 8.44 -15.38 -5.04
N MET A 103 7.76 -14.54 -4.26
CA MET A 103 7.53 -14.76 -2.82
C MET A 103 6.56 -15.91 -2.57
N LEU A 104 5.47 -16.01 -3.33
CA LEU A 104 4.49 -17.11 -3.21
C LEU A 104 5.14 -18.48 -3.46
N ARG A 105 6.07 -18.57 -4.41
CA ARG A 105 6.83 -19.82 -4.68
C ARG A 105 7.74 -20.24 -3.53
N GLN A 106 8.09 -19.33 -2.63
CA GLN A 106 8.93 -19.61 -1.46
C GLN A 106 8.12 -19.94 -0.21
N LEU A 107 6.79 -19.75 -0.26
CA LEU A 107 5.94 -20.15 0.86
C LEU A 107 5.84 -21.67 0.92
N PRO A 108 5.92 -22.26 2.13
CA PRO A 108 5.58 -23.67 2.30
C PRO A 108 4.14 -23.89 1.84
N SER A 109 3.87 -25.06 1.24
CA SER A 109 2.52 -25.43 0.80
C SER A 109 1.51 -25.22 1.93
N PRO A 110 0.30 -24.71 1.64
CA PRO A 110 -0.71 -24.50 2.66
C PRO A 110 -0.95 -25.80 3.43
N PRO A 111 -1.21 -25.74 4.75
CA PRO A 111 -1.57 -26.92 5.52
C PRO A 111 -2.81 -27.59 4.89
N PRO A 112 -2.89 -28.94 4.89
CA PRO A 112 -3.94 -29.70 4.21
C PRO A 112 -5.37 -29.42 4.71
N ASP A 113 -5.53 -28.63 5.78
CA ASP A 113 -6.81 -28.27 6.40
C ASP A 113 -7.53 -27.08 5.72
N LEU A 114 -6.90 -26.43 4.72
CA LEU A 114 -7.47 -25.28 3.98
C LEU A 114 -7.90 -25.61 2.55
N THR A 115 -7.86 -26.89 2.13
CA THR A 115 -8.50 -27.30 0.88
C THR A 115 -10.01 -27.38 1.10
N PRO A 116 -10.83 -26.53 0.43
CA PRO A 116 -12.28 -26.69 0.50
C PRO A 116 -12.70 -28.07 -0.06
N PRO A 117 -13.78 -28.67 0.47
CA PRO A 117 -14.27 -29.99 0.04
C PRO A 117 -14.75 -30.01 -1.41
#